data_AF-A0A917XVE0-F1
#
_entry.id   AF-A0A917XVE0-F1
#
_cell.length_a   1.000
_cell.length_b   1.000
_cell.length_c   1.000
_cell.angle_alpha   90.00
_cell.angle_beta   90.00
_cell.angle_gamma   90.00
#
_symmetry.space_group_name_H-M   'P 1'
#
loop_
_entity.id
_entity.type
_entity.pdbx_description
1 polymer ?
#
loop_
_entity_poly.entity_id
_entity_poly.type
_entity_poly.pdbx_seq_one_letter_code
_entity_poly.pdbx_strand_id
1 'polypeptide(L)' 'MLYKIVGQNTKKVYARGSYRGDALRKLQNKYPYTKDNHSKRTLGVLFPEPLLIMCKK' A
#
# COMPACT_ATOMS: atom_id res chain seq x y z
N MET A 1 0.04 -3.91 18.53
CA MET A 1 -0.85 -3.84 17.35
C MET A 1 -0.01 -3.53 16.11
N LEU A 2 0.11 -4.48 15.18
CA LEU A 2 0.97 -4.37 14.01
C LEU A 2 0.11 -4.29 12.74
N TYR A 3 0.29 -3.25 11.96
CA TYR A 3 -0.41 -3.06 10.68
C TYR A 3 0.44 -3.59 9.53
N LYS A 4 -0.17 -4.33 8.62
CA LYS A 4 0.46 -4.88 7.42
C LYS A 4 -0.39 -4.53 6.21
N ILE A 5 0.26 -4.11 5.13
CA ILE A 5 -0.37 -3.91 3.84
C ILE A 5 0.03 -5.08 2.96
N VAL A 6 -0.95 -5.83 2.49
CA VAL A 6 -0.78 -7.08 1.76
C VAL A 6 -1.53 -7.06 0.45
N GLY A 7 -0.95 -7.66 -0.58
CA GLY A 7 -1.63 -7.94 -1.84
C GLY A 7 -2.80 -8.89 -1.60
N GLN A 8 -3.98 -8.56 -2.13
CA GLN A 8 -5.17 -9.39 -2.00
C GLN A 8 -4.97 -10.76 -2.66
N ASN A 9 -4.32 -10.78 -3.82
CA ASN A 9 -4.15 -11.95 -4.67
C ASN A 9 -2.87 -12.71 -4.32
N THR A 10 -1.73 -12.03 -4.17
CA THR A 10 -0.44 -12.68 -3.92
C THR A 10 -0.15 -12.92 -2.45
N LYS A 11 -0.93 -12.31 -1.54
CA LYS A 11 -0.64 -12.26 -0.09
C LYS A 11 0.74 -11.67 0.25
N LYS A 12 1.43 -11.06 -0.72
CA LYS A 12 2.75 -10.45 -0.53
C LYS A 12 2.62 -9.24 0.38
N VAL A 13 3.55 -9.08 1.32
CA VAL A 13 3.57 -7.91 2.22
C VAL A 13 4.30 -6.75 1.55
N TYR A 14 3.60 -5.65 1.33
CA TYR A 14 4.14 -4.43 0.71
C TYR A 14 4.71 -3.46 1.73
N ALA A 15 4.05 -3.32 2.88
CA ALA A 15 4.49 -2.45 3.97
C ALA A 15 4.05 -3.00 5.34
N ARG A 16 4.79 -2.61 6.38
CA ARG A 16 4.47 -2.88 7.79
C ARG A 16 4.67 -1.62 8.61
N GLY A 17 3.78 -1.38 9.56
CA GLY A 17 3.90 -0.24 10.46
C GLY A 17 3.30 -0.49 11.83
N SER A 18 3.76 0.30 12.79
CA SER A 18 3.31 0.24 14.19
C SER A 18 1.88 0.77 14.36
N TYR A 19 1.40 1.54 13.38
CA TYR A 19 0.03 2.02 13.28
C TYR A 19 -0.35 2.19 11.80
N ARG A 20 -1.64 2.39 11.50
CA ARG A 20 -2.17 2.49 10.13
C ARG A 20 -1.43 3.55 9.29
N GLY A 21 -1.22 4.74 9.84
CA GLY A 21 -0.55 5.85 9.16
C GLY A 21 0.92 5.54 8.81
N ASP A 22 1.68 4.91 9.71
CA ASP A 22 3.06 4.52 9.42
C ASP A 22 3.16 3.47 8.31
N ALA A 23 2.25 2.47 8.31
CA ALA A 23 2.19 1.47 7.26
C ALA A 23 1.88 2.10 5.89
N LEU A 24 0.95 3.06 5.84
CA LEU A 24 0.60 3.80 4.62
C LEU A 24 1.75 4.71 4.15
N ARG A 25 2.40 5.44 5.07
CA ARG A 25 3.55 6.29 4.75
C ARG A 25 4.69 5.47 4.13
N LYS A 26 5.01 4.30 4.72
CA LYS A 26 6.02 3.39 4.19
C LYS A 26 5.64 2.81 2.82
N LEU A 27 4.36 2.51 2.60
CA LEU A 27 3.86 2.08 1.31
C LEU A 27 4.05 3.18 0.26
N GLN A 28 3.64 4.41 0.58
CA GLN A 28 3.72 5.56 -0.33
C GLN A 28 5.17 5.94 -0.65
N ASN A 29 6.10 5.82 0.31
CA ASN A 29 7.53 6.02 0.02
C ASN A 29 8.09 4.96 -0.94
N LYS A 30 7.58 3.74 -0.89
CA LYS A 30 8.02 2.64 -1.75
C LYS A 30 7.35 2.67 -3.13
N TYR A 31 6.14 3.22 -3.20
CA TYR A 31 5.34 3.38 -4.41
C TYR A 31 4.86 4.84 -4.50
N PRO A 32 5.76 5.79 -4.78
CA PRO A 32 5.42 7.20 -4.83
C PRO A 32 4.45 7.47 -5.98
N TYR A 33 3.49 8.35 -5.74
CA TYR A 33 2.66 8.91 -6.81
C TYR A 33 3.57 9.73 -7.73
N THR A 34 3.85 9.23 -8.92
CA THR A 34 4.53 10.02 -9.96
C THR A 34 3.58 11.11 -10.45
N LYS A 35 4.05 12.37 -10.43
CA LYS A 35 3.26 13.55 -10.84
C LYS A 35 2.75 13.45 -12.29
N ASP A 36 3.45 12.73 -13.17
CA ASP A 36 3.01 12.43 -14.55
C ASP A 36 1.69 11.63 -14.64
N ASN A 37 1.29 10.95 -13.57
CA ASN A 37 0.05 10.15 -13.53
C ASN A 37 -1.16 10.91 -12.98
N HIS A 38 -1.12 12.25 -12.89
CA HIS A 38 -2.31 13.04 -12.52
C HIS A 38 -3.50 12.79 -13.48
N SER A 39 -3.21 12.34 -14.70
CA SER A 39 -4.19 11.97 -15.74
C SER A 39 -4.66 10.51 -15.66
N LYS A 40 -3.96 9.64 -14.93
CA LYS A 40 -4.36 8.23 -14.72
C LYS A 40 -4.74 8.03 -13.27
N ARG A 41 -5.91 8.58 -12.93
CA ARG A 41 -6.67 8.37 -11.68
C ARG A 41 -7.10 6.92 -11.46
N THR A 42 -6.50 5.97 -12.16
CA THR A 42 -6.79 4.54 -12.07
C THR A 42 -5.88 3.96 -10.99
N LEU A 43 -6.45 3.77 -9.80
CA LEU A 43 -5.84 3.07 -8.66
C LEU A 43 -5.18 1.72 -9.04
N GLY A 44 -5.53 1.15 -10.20
CA GLY A 44 -4.95 -0.08 -10.75
C GLY A 44 -3.56 0.05 -11.40
N VAL A 45 -2.98 1.25 -11.54
CA VAL A 45 -1.64 1.42 -12.15
C VAL A 45 -0.53 1.62 -11.12
N LEU A 46 -0.85 2.11 -9.92
CA LEU A 46 0.17 2.41 -8.90
C LEU A 46 0.66 1.17 -8.14
N PHE A 47 -0.21 0.17 -8.01
CA PHE A 47 0.08 -1.06 -7.31
C PHE A 47 -0.18 -2.24 -8.25
N PRO A 48 0.66 -3.29 -8.22
CA PRO A 48 0.51 -4.45 -9.11
C PRO A 48 -0.79 -5.24 -8.85
N GLU A 49 -1.49 -4.98 -7.74
CA GLU A 49 -2.74 -5.64 -7.36
C GLU A 49 -3.49 -4.82 -6.28
N PRO A 50 -4.76 -5.15 -5.98
CA PRO A 50 -5.50 -4.58 -4.87
C PRO A 50 -4.82 -4.87 -3.52
N LEU A 51 -4.75 -3.88 -2.64
CA LEU A 51 -4.08 -3.98 -1.35
C LEU A 51 -5.09 -4.02 -0.19
N LEU A 52 -4.85 -4.93 0.75
CA LEU A 52 -5.58 -5.07 2.01
C LEU A 52 -4.73 -4.55 3.17
N ILE A 53 -5.36 -3.80 4.09
CA ILE A 53 -4.73 -3.38 5.34
C ILE A 53 -5.19 -4.34 6.43
N MET A 54 -4.27 -5.19 6.88
CA MET A 54 -4.51 -6.11 7.99
C MET A 54 -3.94 -5.54 9.28
N CYS A 55 -4.70 -5.71 10.36
CA CYS A 55 -4.25 -5.40 11.71
C CYS A 55 -4.09 -6.70 12.50
N LYS A 56 -2.89 -6.98 13.01
CA LYS A 56 -2.68 -8.02 14.02
C LYS A 56 -2.73 -7.37 15.39
N LYS A 57 -3.68 -7.80 16.22
CA LYS A 57 -3.71 -7.51 17.66
C LYS A 57 -2.44 -8.07 18.29
#